data_AF-A0A3D2V412-F1
#
_entry.id   AF-A0A3D2V412-F1
#
_cell.length_a   1.000
_cell.length_b   1.000
_cell.length_c   1.000
_cell.angle_alpha   90.00
_cell.angle_beta   90.00
_cell.angle_gamma   90.00
#
_symmetry.space_group_name_H-M   'P 1'
#
loop_
_entity.id
_entity.type
_entity.pdbx_description
1 polymer ?
#
loop_
_entity_poly.entity_id
_entity_poly.type
_entity_poly.pdbx_seq_one_letter_code
_entity_poly.pdbx_strand_id
1 'polypeptide(L)'
;MPRRIHLVFLIALFLNAPFVAAQDAPSSIRIATWNLEWFYDHDTSDNKTDLSKKLSAPSETEWHWRVKVTAEAIAKLNPTILALQEIENEEVLNDLRKERRTKHDLEFQVAFIQG
;
A
#
# COMPACT_ATOMS: atom_id res chain seq x y z
N MET A 1 -4.06 -53.81 -3.89
CA MET A 1 -4.42 -52.98 -2.72
C MET A 1 -3.73 -51.60 -2.58
N PRO A 2 -2.95 -51.01 -3.52
CA PRO A 2 -2.33 -49.68 -3.29
C PRO A 2 -3.24 -48.48 -3.63
N ARG A 3 -4.24 -48.64 -4.51
CA ARG A 3 -5.11 -47.54 -4.97
C ARG A 3 -5.97 -46.88 -3.88
N ARG A 4 -6.29 -47.59 -2.79
CA ARG A 4 -7.13 -47.06 -1.69
C ARG A 4 -6.36 -46.16 -0.72
N ILE A 5 -5.04 -46.35 -0.59
CA ILE A 5 -4.18 -45.58 0.32
C ILE A 5 -3.93 -44.17 -0.24
N HIS A 6 -3.73 -44.04 -1.55
CA HIS A 6 -3.55 -42.74 -2.20
C HIS A 6 -4.80 -41.85 -2.14
N LEU A 7 -6.00 -42.45 -2.20
CA LEU A 7 -7.26 -41.72 -2.10
C LEU A 7 -7.49 -41.13 -0.69
N VAL A 8 -7.13 -41.88 0.36
CA VAL A 8 -7.23 -41.40 1.75
C VAL A 8 -6.25 -40.26 2.02
N PHE A 9 -5.02 -40.34 1.49
CA PHE A 9 -4.03 -39.26 1.60
C PHE A 9 -4.47 -37.97 0.91
N LEU A 10 -5.08 -38.06 -0.28
CA LEU A 10 -5.65 -36.90 -0.99
C LEU A 10 -6.80 -36.26 -0.20
N ILE A 11 -7.71 -37.04 0.38
CA ILE A 11 -8.81 -36.52 1.19
C ILE A 11 -8.29 -35.83 2.47
N ALA A 12 -7.27 -36.39 3.12
CA ALA A 12 -6.65 -35.79 4.30
C ALA A 12 -5.93 -34.45 3.98
N LEU A 13 -5.40 -34.29 2.77
CA LEU A 13 -4.84 -33.02 2.28
C LEU A 13 -5.93 -31.97 2.03
N PHE A 14 -7.09 -32.35 1.51
CA PHE A 14 -8.22 -31.43 1.29
C PHE A 14 -8.95 -31.04 2.60
N LEU A 15 -8.97 -31.91 3.61
CA LEU A 15 -9.59 -31.63 4.92
C LEU A 15 -8.73 -30.74 5.83
N ASN A 16 -7.42 -30.67 5.58
CA ASN A 16 -6.48 -29.78 6.30
C ASN A 16 -6.13 -28.51 5.51
N ALA A 17 -6.79 -28.27 4.37
CA ALA A 17 -6.67 -26.99 3.71
C ALA A 17 -7.29 -25.94 4.65
N PRO A 18 -6.54 -24.89 5.07
CA PRO A 18 -7.15 -23.81 5.82
C PRO A 18 -8.19 -23.17 4.92
N PHE A 19 -9.47 -23.35 5.27
CA PHE A 19 -10.54 -22.53 4.75
C PHE A 19 -10.26 -21.10 5.23
N VAL A 20 -9.55 -20.33 4.41
CA VAL A 20 -9.44 -18.89 4.61
C VAL A 20 -10.84 -18.35 4.31
N ALA A 21 -11.60 -18.08 5.36
CA ALA A 21 -12.86 -17.37 5.23
C ALA A 21 -12.57 -16.03 4.53
N ALA A 22 -13.39 -15.69 3.53
CA ALA A 22 -13.34 -14.35 2.96
C ALA A 22 -13.55 -13.33 4.10
N GLN A 23 -12.75 -12.27 4.12
CA GLN A 23 -12.90 -11.23 5.12
C GLN A 23 -14.32 -10.65 5.03
N ASP A 24 -15.00 -10.54 6.17
CA ASP A 24 -16.35 -9.98 6.22
C ASP A 24 -16.36 -8.60 5.55
N ALA A 25 -17.39 -8.36 4.73
CA ALA A 25 -17.57 -7.06 4.12
C ALA A 25 -17.71 -6.01 5.24
N PRO A 26 -17.01 -4.86 5.15
CA PRO A 26 -17.08 -3.86 6.20
C PRO A 26 -18.51 -3.32 6.31
N SER A 27 -18.97 -3.09 7.54
CA SER A 27 -20.30 -2.55 7.83
C SER A 27 -20.49 -1.10 7.34
N SER A 28 -19.38 -0.41 7.05
CA SER A 28 -19.36 0.93 6.47
C SER A 28 -18.13 1.10 5.57
N ILE A 29 -18.27 1.89 4.51
CA ILE A 29 -17.16 2.21 3.59
C ILE A 29 -16.86 3.69 3.73
N ARG A 30 -15.60 4.02 4.04
CA ARG A 30 -15.06 5.39 4.00
C ARG A 30 -14.16 5.53 2.79
N ILE A 31 -14.55 6.40 1.86
CA ILE A 31 -13.77 6.69 0.66
C ILE A 31 -13.14 8.07 0.82
N ALA A 32 -11.84 8.16 0.63
CA ALA A 32 -11.09 9.41 0.63
C ALA A 32 -10.33 9.59 -0.68
N THR A 33 -10.21 10.84 -1.12
CA THR A 33 -9.33 11.24 -2.21
C THR A 33 -8.48 12.40 -1.77
N TRP A 34 -7.19 12.40 -2.13
CA TRP A 34 -6.27 13.47 -1.75
C TRP A 34 -5.16 13.64 -2.79
N ASN A 35 -5.09 14.85 -3.34
CA ASN A 35 -3.91 15.31 -4.08
C ASN A 35 -2.85 15.75 -3.07
N LEU A 36 -1.70 15.09 -3.07
CA LEU A 36 -0.61 15.32 -2.11
C LEU A 36 0.38 16.42 -2.54
N GLU A 37 0.10 17.09 -3.66
CA GLU A 37 0.83 18.24 -4.21
C GLU A 37 2.32 17.94 -4.44
N TRP A 38 2.63 17.28 -5.55
CA TRP A 38 4.00 16.86 -5.90
C TRP A 38 4.66 16.00 -4.83
N PHE A 39 4.03 14.86 -4.49
CA PHE A 39 4.55 13.90 -3.51
C PHE A 39 5.71 13.09 -4.09
N TYR A 40 6.82 13.80 -4.26
CA TYR A 40 8.03 13.39 -4.94
C TYR A 40 9.14 13.31 -3.89
N ASP A 41 9.96 12.28 -3.94
CA ASP A 41 11.05 12.06 -3.01
C ASP A 41 12.22 13.01 -3.31
N HIS A 42 13.36 12.74 -2.67
CA HIS A 42 14.56 13.56 -2.77
C HIS A 42 15.53 13.09 -3.87
N ASP A 43 15.37 11.86 -4.37
CA ASP A 43 16.18 11.33 -5.45
C ASP A 43 15.62 11.82 -6.78
N THR A 44 16.42 12.63 -7.48
CA THR A 44 16.02 13.23 -8.75
C THR A 44 16.54 12.45 -9.96
N SER A 45 17.10 11.26 -9.76
CA SER A 45 17.78 10.49 -10.79
C SER A 45 16.84 9.90 -11.84
N ASP A 46 15.62 9.52 -11.47
CA ASP A 46 14.57 8.99 -12.36
C ASP A 46 13.66 10.09 -12.94
N ASN A 47 13.80 11.32 -12.44
CA ASN A 47 13.05 12.49 -12.85
C ASN A 47 13.43 13.01 -14.25
N LYS A 48 12.48 12.96 -15.19
CA LYS A 48 12.71 13.27 -16.62
C LYS A 48 12.69 14.76 -16.96
N THR A 49 12.11 15.61 -16.12
CA THR A 49 11.90 17.04 -16.44
C THR A 49 12.54 17.94 -15.40
N ASP A 50 12.97 19.13 -15.81
CA ASP A 50 13.49 20.13 -14.86
C ASP A 50 12.43 20.56 -13.84
N LEU A 51 11.15 20.52 -14.23
CA LEU A 51 10.05 20.83 -13.35
C LEU A 51 9.92 19.79 -12.24
N SER A 52 9.92 18.50 -12.56
CA SER A 52 9.81 17.43 -11.56
C SER A 52 10.97 17.47 -10.56
N LYS A 53 12.21 17.69 -11.03
CA LYS A 53 13.38 17.87 -10.15
C LYS A 53 13.27 19.06 -9.20
N LYS A 54 12.59 20.14 -9.60
CA LYS A 54 12.37 21.32 -8.75
C LYS A 54 11.29 21.10 -7.69
N LEU A 55 10.41 20.14 -7.92
CA LEU A 55 9.25 19.84 -7.08
C LEU A 55 9.52 18.67 -6.11
N SER A 56 10.59 17.91 -6.36
CA SER A 56 11.17 16.92 -5.45
C SER A 56 11.46 17.50 -4.06
N ALA A 57 11.39 16.64 -3.04
CA ALA A 57 11.77 17.00 -1.69
C ALA A 57 13.24 17.50 -1.67
N PRO A 58 13.54 18.59 -0.94
CA PRO A 58 14.87 19.21 -0.98
C PRO A 58 15.94 18.36 -0.29
N SER A 59 15.55 17.38 0.53
CA SER A 59 16.45 16.43 1.17
C SER A 59 15.72 15.15 1.58
N GLU A 60 16.47 14.09 1.83
CA GLU A 60 15.95 12.83 2.39
C GLU A 60 15.19 13.04 3.72
N THR A 61 15.67 13.96 4.56
CA THR A 61 15.03 14.26 5.85
C THR A 61 13.66 14.88 5.67
N GLU A 62 13.54 15.82 4.73
CA GLU A 62 12.26 16.47 4.39
C GLU A 62 11.29 15.48 3.75
N TRP A 63 11.79 14.57 2.89
CA TRP A 63 11.00 13.46 2.35
C TRP A 63 10.41 12.59 3.46
N HIS A 64 11.24 12.07 4.37
CA HIS A 64 10.77 11.22 5.46
C HIS A 64 9.81 11.94 6.42
N TRP A 65 10.05 13.23 6.70
CA TRP A 65 9.10 14.04 7.47
C TRP A 65 7.73 14.10 6.78
N ARG A 66 7.73 14.35 5.46
CA ARG A 66 6.51 14.45 4.66
C ARG A 66 5.75 13.13 4.58
N VAL A 67 6.46 12.01 4.41
CA VAL A 67 5.88 10.65 4.49
C VAL A 67 5.21 10.42 5.83
N LYS A 68 5.89 10.76 6.93
CA LYS A 68 5.37 10.58 8.28
C LYS A 68 4.09 11.38 8.53
N VAL A 69 4.09 12.69 8.24
CA VAL A 69 2.90 13.53 8.50
C VAL A 69 1.71 13.14 7.63
N THR A 70 1.96 12.70 6.38
CA THR A 70 0.91 12.16 5.50
C THR A 70 0.36 10.83 6.02
N ALA A 71 1.22 9.93 6.49
CA ALA A 71 0.81 8.67 7.10
C ALA A 71 -0.06 8.90 8.36
N GLU A 72 0.32 9.85 9.21
CA GLU A 72 -0.46 10.25 10.40
C GLU A 72 -1.84 10.81 10.01
N ALA A 73 -1.92 11.63 8.96
CA ALA A 73 -3.18 12.19 8.47
C ALA A 73 -4.12 11.11 7.90
N ILE A 74 -3.57 10.18 7.09
CA ILE A 74 -4.31 9.03 6.57
C ILE A 74 -4.82 8.15 7.73
N ALA A 75 -4.00 7.94 8.76
CA ALA A 75 -4.40 7.16 9.93
C ALA A 75 -5.58 7.78 10.68
N LYS A 76 -5.59 9.11 10.84
CA LYS A 76 -6.71 9.84 11.44
C LYS A 76 -7.98 9.77 10.60
N LEU A 77 -7.86 9.81 9.26
CA LEU A 77 -8.98 9.65 8.34
C LEU A 77 -9.58 8.23 8.40
N ASN A 78 -8.74 7.22 8.65
CA ASN A 78 -9.10 5.80 8.69
C ASN A 78 -10.00 5.35 7.51
N PRO A 79 -9.56 5.59 6.25
CA PRO A 79 -10.35 5.27 5.08
C PRO A 79 -10.36 3.76 4.81
N THR A 80 -11.44 3.27 4.23
CA THR A 80 -11.52 1.93 3.63
C THR A 80 -10.90 1.92 2.24
N ILE A 81 -11.11 2.99 1.46
CA ILE A 81 -10.56 3.19 0.12
C ILE A 81 -9.93 4.59 0.08
N LEU A 82 -8.69 4.67 -0.39
CA LEU A 82 -7.95 5.92 -0.53
C LEU A 82 -7.40 6.05 -1.96
N ALA A 83 -7.77 7.12 -2.64
CA ALA A 83 -7.20 7.51 -3.92
C ALA A 83 -6.24 8.69 -3.72
N LEU A 84 -4.97 8.51 -4.11
CA LEU A 84 -3.96 9.56 -4.01
C LEU A 84 -3.59 10.06 -5.40
N GLN A 85 -3.38 11.37 -5.53
CA GLN A 85 -2.87 12.01 -6.76
C GLN A 85 -1.53 12.70 -6.51
N GLU A 86 -0.83 12.95 -7.62
CA GLU A 86 0.52 13.56 -7.64
C GLU A 86 1.55 12.76 -6.85
N ILE A 87 1.48 11.44 -6.97
CA ILE A 87 2.51 10.50 -6.54
C ILE A 87 3.53 10.38 -7.66
N GLU A 88 4.81 10.54 -7.34
CA GLU A 88 5.90 10.47 -8.32
C GLU A 88 6.00 9.10 -9.01
N ASN A 89 6.12 8.04 -8.23
CA ASN A 89 6.35 6.68 -8.70
C ASN A 89 5.87 5.65 -7.66
N GLU A 90 6.06 4.36 -7.96
CA GLU A 90 5.65 3.27 -7.06
C GLU A 90 6.52 3.20 -5.79
N GLU A 91 7.78 3.63 -5.85
CA GLU A 91 8.71 3.62 -4.71
C GLU A 91 8.24 4.57 -3.60
N VAL A 92 7.88 5.80 -3.96
CA VAL A 92 7.25 6.80 -3.10
C VAL A 92 5.99 6.26 -2.41
N LEU A 93 5.15 5.51 -3.15
CA LEU A 93 3.96 4.88 -2.58
C LEU A 93 4.29 3.77 -1.59
N ASN A 94 5.37 3.02 -1.84
CA ASN A 94 5.87 1.97 -0.95
C ASN A 94 6.46 2.52 0.35
N ASP A 95 7.15 3.66 0.31
CA ASP A 95 7.60 4.37 1.51
C ASP A 95 6.43 4.75 2.42
N LEU A 96 5.38 5.35 1.83
CA LEU A 96 4.17 5.70 2.55
C LEU A 96 3.45 4.47 3.10
N ARG A 97 3.42 3.36 2.35
CA ARG A 97 2.87 2.08 2.82
C ARG A 97 3.65 1.53 4.02
N LYS A 98 4.99 1.55 3.95
CA LYS A 98 5.87 1.04 4.99
C LYS A 98 5.69 1.80 6.30
N GLU A 99 5.60 3.12 6.24
CA GLU A 99 5.38 3.96 7.42
C GLU A 99 4.02 3.66 8.07
N ARG A 100 2.94 3.63 7.27
CA ARG A 100 1.59 3.30 7.77
C ARG A 100 1.51 1.92 8.43
N ARG A 101 2.08 0.89 7.79
CA ARG A 101 2.05 -0.47 8.36
C ARG A 101 2.82 -0.54 9.67
N THR A 102 3.99 0.08 9.74
CA THR A 102 4.88 -0.04 10.90
C THR A 102 4.38 0.78 12.10
N LYS A 103 3.70 1.91 11.85
CA LYS A 103 3.33 2.88 12.89
C LYS A 103 1.86 2.95 13.23
N HIS A 104 0.97 2.54 12.31
CA HIS A 104 -0.47 2.77 12.44
C HIS A 104 -1.32 1.51 12.25
N ASP A 105 -0.72 0.34 12.01
CA ASP A 105 -1.42 -0.94 11.80
C ASP A 105 -2.49 -0.88 10.69
N LEU A 106 -2.24 -0.03 9.68
CA LEU A 106 -3.12 0.15 8.53
C LEU A 106 -2.52 -0.52 7.30
N GLU A 107 -3.11 -1.64 6.92
CA GLU A 107 -2.76 -2.37 5.70
C GLU A 107 -3.75 -2.06 4.56
N PHE A 108 -3.20 -1.64 3.43
CA PHE A 108 -3.94 -1.44 2.18
C PHE A 108 -3.45 -2.42 1.13
N GLN A 109 -4.37 -2.92 0.33
CA GLN A 109 -4.03 -3.41 -1.00
C GLN A 109 -3.71 -2.19 -1.87
N VAL A 110 -2.52 -2.20 -2.47
CA VAL A 110 -2.02 -1.06 -3.23
C VAL A 110 -2.05 -1.39 -4.72
N ALA A 111 -2.58 -0.46 -5.50
CA ALA A 111 -2.44 -0.43 -6.94
C ALA A 111 -1.88 0.94 -7.32
N PHE A 112 -0.94 0.95 -8.27
CA PHE A 112 -0.37 2.17 -8.82
C PHE A 112 -0.76 2.28 -10.30
N ILE A 113 -1.22 3.45 -10.71
CA ILE A 113 -1.54 3.75 -12.10
C ILE A 113 -0.59 4.86 -12.53
N GLN A 114 0.28 4.54 -13.50
CA GLN A 114 1.17 5.52 -14.08
C GLN A 114 0.37 6.51 -14.94
N GLY A 115 0.55 7.81 -14.67
CA GLY A 115 -0.02 8.92 -15.44
C GLY A 115 0.85 9.37 -16.61
#